data_AF-A0A151P375-F1
#
_entry.id   AF-A0A151P375-F1
#
_cell.length_a   1.000
_cell.length_b   1.000
_cell.length_c   1.000
_cell.angle_alpha   90.00
_cell.angle_beta   90.00
_cell.angle_gamma   90.00
#
_symmetry.space_group_name_H-M   'P 1'
#
loop_
_entity.id
_entity.type
_entity.pdbx_description
1 polymer ?
#
loop_
_entity_poly.entity_id
_entity_poly.type
_entity_poly.pdbx_seq_one_letter_code
_entity_poly.pdbx_strand_id
1 'polypeptide(L)'
;MALVPQVYYSLWRKLLKGFWWLVVAYTMLVLIAVYTYQFQDFPAYWRNLTGLTNGQLRDLGLEQFSVSALFSSILIPGFFLLACILQLHYFHRPFMRITDPEHAPAPAPCTHLAPRPEEEEYESRLLRGAQGQEEEGGEAEAEQGGSDTASEAVPSKWGLVLERLEVLGRSFSDVLTRGQVFVRRVLELHVLKLVALYTVWVALQEVSVMNFLLVALWAFALPYGRFRHMASCLSTVWTCIIIVCKMLYQLEVVQPSDYYSNCTQPLLNSTNLPAAELHNSTLYRGPVDPANWFGIRKGYPNLGYIQNHLLVLLLLVFEAAVYRRQEYYRWQHQLVPPATEAIFEEGTHARLDQGLLPCAQYFLNYFYYKFGLEICFLMTVNVIGQRMNFMVILHGCWLVVILTRRRRAAVARLWPKYCLFLALFLLYQYLLCVGIPPALCKDYPWRWSRSIPLNSALIKWMYLPDFYMAPNSINLIKVGRRPVLRIHGEQTPGYWAPPCPLHTGP
;
A
#
# COMPACT_ATOMS: atom_id res chain seq x y z
N MET A 1 9.19 -0.62 -15.60
CA MET A 1 10.21 -1.04 -14.61
C MET A 1 9.61 -1.73 -13.39
N ALA A 2 8.59 -1.17 -12.73
CA ALA A 2 7.89 -1.80 -11.60
C ALA A 2 7.26 -3.19 -11.90
N LEU A 3 6.89 -3.41 -13.16
CA LEU A 3 6.23 -4.62 -13.66
C LEU A 3 7.14 -5.85 -13.83
N VAL A 4 8.39 -5.60 -14.23
CA VAL A 4 9.31 -6.67 -14.65
C VAL A 4 9.80 -7.53 -13.47
N PRO A 5 10.06 -6.99 -12.25
CA PRO A 5 10.38 -7.79 -11.06
C PRO A 5 9.24 -8.73 -10.64
N GLN A 6 7.99 -8.30 -10.87
CA GLN A 6 6.79 -9.08 -10.52
C GLN A 6 6.58 -10.27 -11.46
N VAL A 7 6.80 -10.07 -12.77
CA VAL A 7 6.55 -11.12 -13.78
C VAL A 7 7.73 -12.06 -13.93
N TYR A 8 8.97 -11.54 -14.04
CA TYR A 8 10.14 -12.38 -14.29
C TYR A 8 11.44 -11.70 -13.84
N TYR A 9 11.91 -12.06 -12.65
CA TYR A 9 13.04 -11.43 -11.97
C TYR A 9 14.39 -11.57 -12.70
N SER A 10 14.66 -12.71 -13.35
CA SER A 10 15.91 -12.92 -14.07
C SER A 10 15.98 -12.09 -15.37
N LEU A 11 14.85 -11.82 -16.03
CA LEU A 11 14.75 -10.88 -17.15
C LEU A 11 14.91 -9.45 -16.64
N TRP A 12 14.29 -9.11 -15.50
CA TRP A 12 14.51 -7.79 -14.88
C TRP A 12 15.99 -7.51 -14.62
N ARG A 13 16.73 -8.48 -14.06
CA ARG A 13 18.18 -8.39 -13.85
C ARG A 13 18.95 -8.15 -15.15
N LYS A 14 18.60 -8.85 -16.23
CA LYS A 14 19.24 -8.67 -17.56
C LYS A 14 18.89 -7.31 -18.20
N LEU A 15 17.65 -6.87 -18.06
CA LEU A 15 17.16 -5.61 -18.64
C LEU A 15 17.57 -4.37 -17.84
N LEU A 16 17.90 -4.50 -16.55
CA LEU A 16 18.22 -3.37 -15.67
C LEU A 16 19.34 -2.49 -16.23
N LYS A 17 20.42 -3.08 -16.75
CA LYS A 17 21.53 -2.33 -17.35
C LYS A 17 21.08 -1.57 -18.61
N GLY A 18 20.34 -2.25 -19.50
CA GLY A 18 19.80 -1.64 -20.72
C GLY A 18 18.81 -0.51 -20.42
N PHE A 19 17.99 -0.67 -19.37
CA PHE A 19 17.08 0.35 -18.89
C PHE A 19 17.82 1.62 -18.45
N TRP A 20 18.87 1.51 -17.63
CA TRP A 20 19.65 2.68 -17.23
C TRP A 20 20.31 3.39 -18.42
N TRP A 21 20.85 2.64 -19.38
CA TRP A 21 21.36 3.21 -20.62
C TRP A 21 20.30 3.96 -21.42
N LEU A 22 19.10 3.37 -21.55
CA LEU A 22 17.98 4.00 -22.24
C LEU A 22 17.51 5.28 -21.52
N VAL A 23 17.46 5.27 -20.19
CA VAL A 23 17.11 6.46 -19.38
C VAL A 23 18.15 7.56 -19.60
N VAL A 24 19.45 7.23 -19.53
CA VAL A 24 20.53 8.20 -19.78
C VAL A 24 20.43 8.77 -21.19
N ALA A 25 20.30 7.93 -22.23
CA ALA A 25 20.16 8.37 -23.61
C ALA A 25 18.93 9.27 -23.80
N TYR A 26 17.78 8.89 -23.23
CA TYR A 26 16.56 9.68 -23.28
C TYR A 26 16.73 11.04 -22.59
N THR A 27 17.31 11.09 -21.39
CA THR A 27 17.55 12.35 -20.67
C THR A 27 18.50 13.28 -21.41
N MET A 28 19.53 12.73 -22.06
CA MET A 28 20.42 13.51 -22.93
C MET A 28 19.69 14.08 -24.14
N LEU A 29 18.85 13.28 -24.80
CA LEU A 29 18.03 13.73 -25.92
C LEU A 29 17.09 14.86 -25.49
N VAL A 30 16.42 14.71 -24.34
CA VAL A 30 15.53 15.75 -23.79
C VAL A 30 16.30 17.04 -23.50
N LEU A 31 17.48 16.94 -22.88
CA LEU A 31 18.33 18.11 -22.61
C LEU A 31 18.77 18.82 -23.89
N ILE A 32 19.18 18.07 -24.92
CA ILE A 32 19.54 18.63 -26.23
C ILE A 32 18.33 19.30 -26.88
N ALA A 33 17.17 18.66 -26.85
CA ALA A 33 15.95 19.20 -27.43
C ALA A 33 15.52 20.52 -26.75
N VAL A 34 15.46 20.54 -25.42
CA VAL A 34 15.10 21.74 -24.64
C VAL A 34 16.12 22.86 -24.83
N TYR A 35 17.41 22.54 -24.87
CA TYR A 35 18.48 23.52 -25.08
C TYR A 35 18.45 24.11 -26.49
N THR A 36 18.36 23.27 -27.53
CA THR A 36 18.34 23.72 -28.92
C THR A 36 17.09 24.53 -29.24
N TYR A 37 15.96 24.27 -28.56
CA TYR A 37 14.73 25.04 -28.71
C TYR A 37 14.84 26.50 -28.23
N GLN A 38 15.88 26.87 -27.47
CA GLN A 38 16.11 28.25 -27.03
C GLN A 38 16.67 29.16 -28.15
N PHE A 39 17.17 28.60 -29.24
CA PHE A 39 17.65 29.38 -30.40
C PHE A 39 16.47 29.90 -31.24
N GLN A 40 16.62 31.08 -31.83
CA GLN A 40 15.52 31.81 -32.47
C GLN A 40 14.85 31.07 -33.64
N ASP A 41 15.61 30.32 -34.44
CA ASP A 41 15.09 29.65 -35.64
C ASP A 41 14.50 28.25 -35.36
N PHE A 42 14.85 27.62 -34.24
CA PHE A 42 14.49 26.24 -33.94
C PHE A 42 12.99 26.00 -33.78
N PRO A 43 12.19 26.89 -33.17
CA PRO A 43 10.73 26.73 -33.13
C PRO A 43 10.10 26.62 -34.52
N ALA A 44 10.61 27.39 -35.49
CA ALA A 44 10.12 27.34 -36.87
C ALA A 44 10.51 26.03 -37.57
N TYR A 45 11.73 25.54 -37.36
CA TYR A 45 12.16 24.23 -37.85
C TYR A 45 11.33 23.08 -37.27
N TRP A 46 11.10 23.08 -35.96
CA TRP A 46 10.29 22.05 -35.30
C TRP A 46 8.85 22.03 -35.82
N ARG A 47 8.24 23.19 -36.02
CA ARG A 47 6.89 23.29 -36.60
C ARG A 47 6.84 22.77 -38.03
N ASN A 48 7.84 23.08 -38.85
CA ASN A 48 7.88 22.61 -40.24
C ASN A 48 8.14 21.10 -40.32
N LEU A 49 8.97 20.55 -39.43
CA LEU A 49 9.31 19.13 -39.41
C LEU A 49 8.18 18.26 -38.82
N THR A 50 7.56 18.70 -37.72
CA THR A 50 6.58 17.89 -36.98
C THR A 50 5.13 18.18 -37.34
N GLY A 51 4.84 19.35 -37.91
CA GLY A 51 3.47 19.80 -38.16
C GLY A 51 2.65 20.12 -36.90
N LEU A 52 3.27 20.14 -35.71
CA LEU A 52 2.60 20.39 -34.44
C LEU A 52 2.34 21.88 -34.19
N THR A 53 1.28 22.19 -33.46
CA THR A 53 0.98 23.56 -33.03
C THR A 53 1.88 23.98 -31.86
N ASN A 54 2.02 25.29 -31.65
CA ASN A 54 2.85 25.82 -30.55
C ASN A 54 2.40 25.31 -29.17
N GLY A 55 1.09 25.12 -28.96
CA GLY A 55 0.57 24.54 -27.71
C GLY A 55 0.94 23.07 -27.55
N GLN A 56 0.90 22.28 -28.63
CA GLN A 56 1.33 20.88 -28.61
C GLN A 56 2.84 20.73 -28.38
N LEU A 57 3.65 21.62 -28.97
CA LEU A 57 5.09 21.67 -28.72
C LEU A 57 5.39 22.04 -27.26
N ARG A 58 4.62 22.99 -26.70
CA ARG A 58 4.69 23.36 -25.29
C ARG A 58 4.40 22.19 -24.35
N ASP A 59 3.37 21.40 -24.64
CA ASP A 59 3.02 20.20 -23.86
C ASP A 59 4.10 19.10 -23.91
N LEU A 60 4.91 19.06 -24.97
CA LEU A 60 6.09 18.21 -25.07
C LEU A 60 7.29 18.75 -24.26
N GLY A 61 7.16 19.93 -23.66
CA GLY A 61 8.22 20.63 -22.93
C GLY A 61 9.11 21.51 -23.81
N LEU A 62 8.74 21.73 -25.08
CA LEU A 62 9.44 22.62 -26.00
C LEU A 62 8.84 24.03 -25.92
N GLU A 63 9.32 24.81 -24.97
CA GLU A 63 8.96 26.22 -24.78
C GLU A 63 10.23 27.08 -24.68
N GLN A 64 10.14 28.35 -25.07
CA GLN A 64 11.20 29.32 -24.81
C GLN A 64 11.10 29.79 -23.36
N PHE A 65 12.13 29.50 -22.56
CA PHE A 65 12.13 29.79 -21.13
C PHE A 65 12.81 31.12 -20.84
N SER A 66 12.38 31.79 -19.77
CA SER A 66 13.18 32.85 -19.16
C SER A 66 14.43 32.27 -18.49
N VAL A 67 15.47 33.08 -18.26
CA VAL A 67 16.77 32.63 -17.73
C VAL A 67 16.63 31.79 -16.44
N SER A 68 15.72 32.17 -15.54
CA SER A 68 15.47 31.45 -14.29
C SER A 68 14.72 30.13 -14.49
N ALA A 69 13.70 30.10 -15.34
CA ALA A 69 12.95 28.88 -15.64
C ALA A 69 13.80 27.88 -16.43
N LEU A 70 14.67 28.37 -17.32
CA LEU A 70 15.63 27.57 -18.07
C LEU A 70 16.60 26.86 -17.13
N PHE A 71 17.12 27.57 -16.12
CA PHE A 71 18.01 26.99 -15.12
C PHE A 71 17.34 25.81 -14.40
N SER A 72 16.11 25.95 -13.91
CA SER A 72 15.39 24.85 -13.26
C SER A 72 15.09 23.68 -14.23
N SER A 73 14.69 24.00 -15.46
CA SER A 73 14.37 23.00 -16.50
C SER A 73 15.58 22.19 -16.95
N ILE A 74 16.80 22.74 -16.86
CA ILE A 74 18.04 22.02 -17.16
C ILE A 74 18.60 21.33 -15.91
N LEU A 75 18.55 21.97 -14.75
CA LEU A 75 19.14 21.46 -13.51
C LEU A 75 18.44 20.20 -13.02
N ILE A 76 17.10 20.12 -13.08
CA ILE A 76 16.35 18.95 -12.58
C ILE A 76 16.72 17.68 -13.40
N PRO A 77 16.63 17.67 -14.74
CA PRO A 77 17.10 16.54 -15.53
C PRO A 77 18.62 16.32 -15.43
N GLY A 78 19.41 17.38 -15.27
CA GLY A 78 20.87 17.29 -15.10
C GLY A 78 21.28 16.56 -13.81
N PHE A 79 20.64 16.87 -12.68
CA PHE A 79 20.85 16.15 -11.42
C PHE A 79 20.36 14.70 -11.52
N PHE A 80 19.20 14.48 -12.14
CA PHE A 80 18.68 13.13 -12.38
C PHE A 80 19.62 12.29 -13.25
N LEU A 81 20.17 12.89 -14.31
CA LEU A 81 21.18 12.27 -15.18
C LEU A 81 22.45 11.92 -14.39
N LEU A 82 22.97 12.85 -13.58
CA LEU A 82 24.13 12.61 -12.71
C LEU A 82 23.87 11.42 -11.76
N ALA A 83 22.70 11.39 -11.12
CA ALA A 83 22.30 10.28 -10.26
C ALA A 83 22.21 8.95 -11.03
N CYS A 84 21.69 8.96 -12.25
CA CYS A 84 21.63 7.76 -13.11
C CYS A 84 23.03 7.27 -13.51
N ILE A 85 23.95 8.18 -13.84
CA ILE A 85 25.35 7.84 -14.17
C ILE A 85 26.05 7.26 -12.94
N LEU A 86 25.88 7.88 -11.77
CA LEU A 86 26.43 7.40 -10.50
C LEU A 86 25.90 5.99 -10.18
N GLN A 87 24.58 5.78 -10.33
CA GLN A 87 23.94 4.48 -10.17
C GLN A 87 24.49 3.43 -11.13
N LEU A 88 24.68 3.77 -12.41
CA LEU A 88 25.17 2.85 -13.44
C LEU A 88 26.66 2.50 -13.24
N HIS A 89 27.49 3.47 -12.86
CA HIS A 89 28.94 3.30 -12.77
C HIS A 89 29.37 2.66 -11.46
N TYR A 90 28.88 3.16 -10.32
CA TYR A 90 29.35 2.74 -8.99
C TYR A 90 28.45 1.69 -8.35
N PHE A 91 27.13 1.87 -8.40
CA PHE A 91 26.21 1.05 -7.60
C PHE A 91 25.66 -0.17 -8.36
N HIS A 92 25.61 -0.15 -9.68
CA HIS A 92 24.98 -1.22 -10.47
C HIS A 92 25.65 -2.58 -10.27
N ARG A 93 26.99 -2.67 -10.41
CA ARG A 93 27.71 -3.95 -10.23
C ARG A 93 27.60 -4.48 -8.79
N PRO A 94 27.87 -3.68 -7.73
CA PRO A 94 27.66 -4.12 -6.34
C PRO A 94 26.21 -4.54 -6.07
N PHE A 95 25.23 -3.76 -6.52
CA PHE A 95 23.81 -4.09 -6.35
C PHE A 95 23.46 -5.44 -7.00
N MET A 96 23.96 -5.69 -8.21
CA MET A 96 23.72 -6.95 -8.93
C MET A 96 24.38 -8.14 -8.23
N ARG A 97 25.51 -7.97 -7.54
CA ARG A 97 26.14 -9.03 -6.72
C ARG A 97 25.35 -9.30 -5.44
N ILE A 98 24.94 -8.26 -4.72
CA ILE A 98 24.22 -8.39 -3.43
C ILE A 98 22.84 -9.05 -3.63
N THR A 99 22.23 -8.85 -4.79
CA THR A 99 20.91 -9.39 -5.13
C THR A 99 20.97 -10.70 -5.90
N ASP A 100 22.17 -11.29 -6.06
CA ASP A 100 22.37 -12.54 -6.78
C ASP A 100 22.10 -13.74 -5.86
N PRO A 101 21.15 -14.62 -6.20
CA PRO A 101 20.94 -15.87 -5.48
C PRO A 101 22.03 -16.92 -5.76
N GLU A 102 23.13 -16.61 -6.44
CA GLU A 102 24.24 -17.56 -6.64
C GLU A 102 25.54 -17.17 -5.91
N HIS A 103 25.63 -15.94 -5.36
CA HIS A 103 26.87 -15.40 -4.76
C HIS A 103 26.88 -15.34 -3.22
N ALA A 104 25.87 -15.84 -2.51
CA ALA A 104 26.00 -15.93 -1.04
C ALA A 104 26.98 -17.05 -0.66
N PRO A 105 27.88 -16.79 0.30
CA PRO A 105 28.83 -17.80 0.76
C PRO A 105 28.07 -19.02 1.27
N ALA A 106 28.56 -20.21 0.91
CA ALA A 106 28.16 -21.44 1.58
C ALA A 106 28.33 -21.23 3.09
N PRO A 107 27.37 -21.64 3.94
CA PRO A 107 27.57 -21.60 5.37
C PRO A 107 28.86 -22.35 5.68
N ALA A 108 29.78 -21.72 6.40
CA ALA A 108 30.84 -22.46 7.06
C ALA A 108 30.13 -23.59 7.83
N PRO A 109 30.58 -24.85 7.68
CA PRO A 109 29.95 -25.96 8.38
C PRO A 109 29.83 -25.58 9.85
N CYS A 110 28.60 -25.55 10.36
CA CYS A 110 28.36 -25.47 11.80
C CYS A 110 29.07 -26.68 12.40
N THR A 111 30.28 -26.48 12.91
CA THR A 111 30.87 -27.37 13.88
C THR A 111 29.85 -27.44 15.00
N HIS A 112 29.17 -28.59 15.11
CA HIS A 112 28.36 -28.92 16.27
C HIS A 112 29.10 -28.45 17.52
N LEU A 113 28.34 -27.84 18.44
CA LEU A 113 28.83 -27.49 19.77
C LEU A 113 29.70 -28.63 20.31
N ALA A 114 31.02 -28.44 20.29
CA ALA A 114 31.88 -29.11 21.22
C ALA A 114 31.49 -28.57 22.61
N PRO A 115 31.30 -29.42 23.62
CA PRO A 115 31.09 -28.95 24.98
C PRO A 115 32.26 -28.05 25.36
N ARG A 116 31.93 -26.92 25.98
CA ARG A 116 32.87 -25.93 26.49
C ARG A 116 33.71 -26.61 27.60
N PRO A 117 35.05 -26.54 27.59
CA PRO A 117 35.92 -27.24 28.55
C PRO A 117 35.90 -26.65 29.98
N GLU A 118 34.89 -25.85 30.33
CA GLU A 118 34.79 -25.18 31.63
C GLU A 118 34.09 -26.04 32.70
N GLU A 119 33.38 -27.13 32.33
CA GLU A 119 32.69 -28.00 33.30
C GLU A 119 33.54 -29.21 33.77
N GLU A 120 34.50 -29.70 32.97
CA GLU A 120 35.39 -30.80 33.38
C GLU A 120 36.48 -30.37 34.38
N GLU A 121 36.85 -29.09 34.40
CA GLU A 121 37.89 -28.56 35.29
C GLU A 121 37.41 -28.38 36.75
N TYR A 122 36.09 -28.32 36.97
CA TYR A 122 35.51 -28.18 38.31
C TYR A 122 35.36 -29.54 39.02
N GLU A 123 34.95 -30.59 38.31
CA GLU A 123 34.88 -31.95 38.86
C GLU A 123 36.27 -32.56 39.13
N SER A 124 37.24 -32.31 38.26
CA SER A 124 38.62 -32.81 38.42
C SER A 124 39.38 -32.11 39.54
N ARG A 125 39.05 -30.84 39.87
CA ARG A 125 39.59 -30.12 41.05
C ARG A 125 38.96 -30.59 42.37
N LEU A 126 37.69 -31.01 42.37
CA LEU A 126 37.00 -31.55 43.55
C LEU A 126 37.50 -32.96 43.93
N LEU A 127 37.85 -33.78 42.94
CA LEU A 127 38.41 -35.12 43.18
C LEU A 127 39.90 -35.08 43.61
N ARG A 128 40.66 -34.06 43.19
CA ARG A 128 42.08 -33.89 43.56
C ARG A 128 42.27 -33.32 44.98
N GLY A 129 41.25 -32.69 45.55
CA GLY A 129 41.28 -32.15 46.92
C GLY A 129 41.08 -33.18 48.04
N ALA A 130 40.80 -34.45 47.72
CA ALA A 130 40.51 -35.51 48.69
C ALA A 130 41.64 -36.55 48.87
N GLN A 131 42.75 -36.44 48.13
CA GLN A 131 43.91 -37.34 48.27
C GLN A 131 45.22 -36.54 48.16
N GLY A 132 45.91 -36.38 49.29
CA GLY A 132 47.26 -35.82 49.30
C GLY A 132 47.60 -35.03 50.55
N GLN A 133 47.47 -35.67 51.71
CA GLN A 133 48.30 -35.34 52.87
C GLN A 133 49.60 -36.14 52.72
N GLU A 134 50.71 -35.51 53.10
CA GLU A 134 52.05 -36.05 53.39
C GLU A 134 53.19 -35.81 52.37
N GLU A 135 54.28 -35.30 52.97
CA GLU A 135 55.70 -35.38 52.64
C GLU A 135 56.46 -34.21 51.95
N GLU A 136 57.21 -33.55 52.84
CA GLU A 136 58.54 -32.91 52.81
C GLU A 136 59.40 -32.85 51.52
N GLY A 137 60.07 -31.70 51.38
CA GLY A 137 61.54 -31.63 51.33
C GLY A 137 62.21 -31.40 49.96
N GLY A 138 63.01 -30.32 49.86
CA GLY A 138 64.12 -30.24 48.91
C GLY A 138 64.28 -28.93 48.14
N GLU A 139 65.31 -28.16 48.50
CA GLU A 139 65.83 -26.98 47.80
C GLU A 139 66.53 -27.34 46.46
N ALA A 140 66.50 -26.44 45.46
CA ALA A 140 67.64 -26.13 44.60
C ALA A 140 67.37 -24.92 43.69
N GLU A 141 68.38 -24.06 43.61
CA GLU A 141 68.49 -22.79 42.89
C GLU A 141 68.62 -22.93 41.35
N ALA A 142 68.30 -21.85 40.62
CA ALA A 142 69.23 -21.10 39.74
C ALA A 142 68.60 -20.55 38.44
N GLU A 143 68.45 -19.22 38.44
CA GLU A 143 68.90 -18.23 37.44
C GLU A 143 68.40 -18.11 35.97
N GLN A 144 68.44 -16.83 35.55
CA GLN A 144 68.42 -16.21 34.21
C GLN A 144 67.05 -16.02 33.55
N GLY A 145 66.63 -14.82 33.14
CA GLY A 145 67.25 -13.50 33.13
C GLY A 145 66.51 -12.59 32.13
N GLY A 146 66.61 -11.28 32.30
CA GLY A 146 66.33 -10.30 31.23
C GLY A 146 65.06 -9.47 31.42
N SER A 147 65.28 -8.17 31.68
CA SER A 147 64.31 -7.09 31.73
C SER A 147 63.55 -6.90 30.41
N ASP A 148 62.33 -6.36 30.46
CA ASP A 148 62.08 -5.00 29.96
C ASP A 148 60.65 -4.52 30.28
N THR A 149 60.65 -3.29 30.78
CA THR A 149 59.56 -2.34 31.03
C THR A 149 58.27 -2.50 30.20
N ALA A 150 57.21 -3.03 30.82
CA ALA A 150 55.84 -2.78 30.40
C ALA A 150 55.24 -1.69 31.31
N SER A 151 55.15 -0.47 30.77
CA SER A 151 54.37 0.62 31.33
C SER A 151 52.91 0.16 31.49
N GLU A 152 52.42 0.09 32.73
CA GLU A 152 51.00 -0.09 33.03
C GLU A 152 50.20 1.10 32.47
N ALA A 153 49.66 0.93 31.26
CA ALA A 153 48.67 1.85 30.71
C ALA A 153 47.36 1.69 31.51
N VAL A 154 47.14 2.59 32.47
CA VAL A 154 45.88 2.75 33.19
C VAL A 154 44.73 2.79 32.17
N PRO A 155 43.73 1.89 32.23
CA PRO A 155 42.64 1.89 31.28
C PRO A 155 41.81 3.15 31.52
N SER A 156 41.84 4.08 30.57
CA SER A 156 41.10 5.34 30.68
C SER A 156 39.60 5.06 30.88
N LYS A 157 38.94 5.82 31.77
CA LYS A 157 37.49 5.72 32.04
C LYS A 157 36.61 5.77 30.78
N TRP A 158 37.15 6.34 29.69
CA TRP A 158 36.53 6.37 28.36
C TRP A 158 36.54 5.02 27.64
N GLY A 159 37.54 4.17 27.86
CA GLY A 159 37.56 2.79 27.36
C GLY A 159 36.40 1.97 27.92
N LEU A 160 36.12 2.11 29.22
CA LEU A 160 35.00 1.43 29.88
C LEU A 160 33.63 1.94 29.39
N VAL A 161 33.52 3.24 29.07
CA VAL A 161 32.30 3.81 28.49
C VAL A 161 32.09 3.34 27.05
N LEU A 162 33.16 3.26 26.26
CA LEU A 162 33.11 2.75 24.89
C LEU A 162 32.74 1.26 24.87
N GLU A 163 33.32 0.47 25.78
CA GLU A 163 33.00 -0.95 25.93
C GLU A 163 31.54 -1.17 26.35
N ARG A 164 31.02 -0.38 27.30
CA ARG A 164 29.60 -0.44 27.69
C ARG A 164 28.66 0.02 26.57
N LEU A 165 29.03 1.06 25.80
CA LEU A 165 28.29 1.50 24.62
C LEU A 165 28.31 0.45 23.51
N GLU A 166 29.42 -0.28 23.35
CA GLU A 166 29.54 -1.35 22.38
C GLU A 166 28.68 -2.55 22.79
N VAL A 167 28.69 -2.96 24.05
CA VAL A 167 27.82 -4.03 24.56
C VAL A 167 26.34 -3.63 24.46
N LEU A 168 25.99 -2.39 24.81
CA LEU A 168 24.63 -1.88 24.65
C LEU A 168 24.23 -1.80 23.18
N GLY A 169 25.15 -1.40 22.30
CA GLY A 169 24.98 -1.35 20.85
C GLY A 169 24.76 -2.74 20.24
N ARG A 170 25.53 -3.75 20.68
CA ARG A 170 25.34 -5.15 20.28
C ARG A 170 23.99 -5.68 20.75
N SER A 171 23.64 -5.48 22.02
CA SER A 171 22.33 -5.88 22.57
C SER A 171 21.16 -5.22 21.83
N PHE A 172 21.27 -3.91 21.55
CA PHE A 172 20.28 -3.18 20.77
C PHE A 172 20.19 -3.69 19.32
N SER A 173 21.33 -3.97 18.68
CA SER A 173 21.38 -4.60 17.36
C SER A 173 20.69 -5.97 17.37
N ASP A 174 20.89 -6.79 18.40
CA ASP A 174 20.24 -8.09 18.53
C ASP A 174 18.72 -7.99 18.77
N VAL A 175 18.26 -6.95 19.47
CA VAL A 175 16.83 -6.66 19.60
C VAL A 175 16.25 -6.17 18.28
N LEU A 176 16.97 -5.31 17.56
CA LEU A 176 16.57 -4.81 16.24
C LEU A 176 16.51 -5.93 15.20
N THR A 177 17.49 -6.83 15.16
CA THR A 177 17.48 -7.96 14.21
C THR A 177 16.33 -8.90 14.50
N ARG A 178 16.06 -9.22 15.77
CA ARG A 178 14.86 -9.98 16.18
C ARG A 178 13.56 -9.27 15.78
N GLY A 179 13.47 -7.97 16.02
CA GLY A 179 12.35 -7.14 15.58
C GLY A 179 12.17 -7.12 14.06
N GLN A 180 13.25 -7.03 13.29
CA GLN A 180 13.22 -7.06 11.82
C GLN A 180 12.73 -8.40 11.27
N VAL A 181 13.16 -9.52 11.85
CA VAL A 181 12.69 -10.87 11.45
C VAL A 181 11.20 -10.99 11.76
N PHE A 182 10.75 -10.54 12.94
CA PHE A 182 9.33 -10.53 13.31
C PHE A 182 8.48 -9.69 12.35
N VAL A 183 8.87 -8.43 12.11
CA VAL A 183 8.14 -7.52 11.20
C VAL A 183 8.09 -8.10 9.79
N ARG A 184 9.19 -8.69 9.30
CA ARG A 184 9.23 -9.32 7.98
C ARG A 184 8.27 -10.50 7.90
N ARG A 185 8.19 -11.32 8.95
CA ARG A 185 7.27 -12.46 8.99
C ARG A 185 5.81 -12.02 9.01
N VAL A 186 5.47 -11.02 9.83
CA VAL A 186 4.12 -10.42 9.84
C VAL A 186 3.77 -9.86 8.46
N LEU A 187 4.72 -9.16 7.84
CA LEU A 187 4.51 -8.55 6.54
C LEU A 187 4.32 -9.59 5.44
N GLU A 188 5.10 -10.68 5.43
CA GLU A 188 4.92 -11.81 4.49
C GLU A 188 3.48 -12.36 4.51
N LEU A 189 2.89 -12.48 5.70
CA LEU A 189 1.57 -13.07 5.90
C LEU A 189 0.42 -12.08 5.61
N HIS A 190 0.64 -10.78 5.86
CA HIS A 190 -0.43 -9.77 5.85
C HIS A 190 -0.35 -8.76 4.70
N VAL A 191 0.76 -8.70 3.95
CA VAL A 191 0.94 -7.70 2.89
C VAL A 191 -0.15 -7.77 1.82
N LEU A 192 -0.56 -8.97 1.40
CA LEU A 192 -1.61 -9.13 0.39
C LEU A 192 -2.97 -8.59 0.84
N LYS A 193 -3.30 -8.77 2.13
CA LYS A 193 -4.54 -8.23 2.72
C LYS A 193 -4.49 -6.71 2.78
N LEU A 194 -3.34 -6.14 3.12
CA LEU A 194 -3.10 -4.69 3.16
C LEU A 194 -3.24 -4.07 1.76
N VAL A 195 -2.63 -4.69 0.74
CA VAL A 195 -2.75 -4.24 -0.65
C VAL A 195 -4.21 -4.28 -1.10
N ALA A 196 -4.91 -5.39 -0.89
CA ALA A 196 -6.32 -5.53 -1.26
C ALA A 196 -7.22 -4.50 -0.55
N LEU A 197 -6.99 -4.24 0.73
CA LEU A 197 -7.77 -3.27 1.49
C LEU A 197 -7.53 -1.84 0.97
N TYR A 198 -6.27 -1.50 0.70
CA TYR A 198 -5.92 -0.17 0.21
C TYR A 198 -6.39 0.07 -1.23
N THR A 199 -6.31 -0.93 -2.11
CA THR A 199 -6.78 -0.81 -3.50
C THR A 199 -8.29 -0.60 -3.56
N VAL A 200 -9.07 -1.37 -2.79
CA VAL A 200 -10.53 -1.18 -2.71
C VAL A 200 -10.86 0.15 -2.04
N TRP A 201 -10.09 0.59 -1.03
CA TRP A 201 -10.27 1.92 -0.42
C TRP A 201 -10.11 3.05 -1.43
N VAL A 202 -9.04 3.03 -2.22
CA VAL A 202 -8.82 4.02 -3.29
C VAL A 202 -9.97 3.98 -4.31
N ALA A 203 -10.40 2.78 -4.73
CA ALA A 203 -11.48 2.62 -5.70
C ALA A 203 -12.85 3.10 -5.20
N LEU A 204 -13.07 3.14 -3.88
CA LEU A 204 -14.30 3.65 -3.28
C LEU A 204 -14.27 5.16 -3.00
N GLN A 205 -13.09 5.71 -2.72
CA GLN A 205 -12.89 7.16 -2.60
C GLN A 205 -13.11 7.86 -3.95
N GLU A 206 -12.63 7.26 -5.02
CA GLU A 206 -12.86 7.71 -6.39
C GLU A 206 -13.58 6.62 -7.17
N VAL A 207 -14.92 6.67 -7.17
CA VAL A 207 -15.74 5.74 -7.93
C VAL A 207 -15.56 6.02 -9.42
N SER A 208 -15.12 5.02 -10.17
CA SER A 208 -14.94 5.13 -11.61
C SER A 208 -14.94 3.78 -12.30
N VAL A 209 -15.21 3.78 -13.60
CA VAL A 209 -15.17 2.56 -14.42
C VAL A 209 -13.76 1.98 -14.48
N MET A 210 -12.73 2.82 -14.58
CA MET A 210 -11.35 2.34 -14.61
C MET A 210 -10.98 1.65 -13.29
N ASN A 211 -11.48 2.13 -12.15
CA ASN A 211 -11.23 1.50 -10.85
C ASN A 211 -12.05 0.22 -10.63
N PHE A 212 -13.14 -0.02 -11.39
CA PHE A 212 -13.92 -1.26 -11.29
C PHE A 212 -13.08 -2.51 -11.55
N LEU A 213 -12.16 -2.47 -12.52
CA LEU A 213 -11.28 -3.62 -12.80
C LEU A 213 -10.42 -3.96 -11.58
N LEU A 214 -9.91 -2.96 -10.85
CA LEU A 214 -9.15 -3.20 -9.62
C LEU A 214 -10.02 -3.88 -8.55
N VAL A 215 -11.27 -3.41 -8.38
CA VAL A 215 -12.22 -4.04 -7.44
C VAL A 215 -12.53 -5.47 -7.85
N ALA A 216 -12.73 -5.75 -9.15
CA ALA A 216 -12.95 -7.09 -9.68
C ALA A 216 -11.78 -8.02 -9.41
N LEU A 217 -10.56 -7.61 -9.75
CA LEU A 217 -9.35 -8.40 -9.52
C LEU A 217 -9.20 -8.77 -8.03
N TRP A 218 -9.36 -7.80 -7.12
CA TRP A 218 -9.18 -8.03 -5.68
C TRP A 218 -10.36 -8.77 -5.02
N ALA A 219 -11.59 -8.59 -5.50
CA ALA A 219 -12.76 -9.34 -5.02
C ALA A 219 -12.63 -10.85 -5.27
N PHE A 220 -12.03 -11.24 -6.40
CA PHE A 220 -11.75 -12.65 -6.71
C PHE A 220 -10.41 -13.15 -6.17
N ALA A 221 -9.39 -12.30 -6.03
CA ALA A 221 -8.09 -12.70 -5.48
C ALA A 221 -8.16 -13.16 -4.02
N LEU A 222 -9.06 -12.57 -3.22
CA LEU A 222 -9.16 -12.90 -1.80
C LEU A 222 -9.69 -14.34 -1.57
N PRO A 223 -10.82 -14.77 -2.18
CA PRO A 223 -11.31 -16.15 -2.05
C PRO A 223 -10.44 -17.18 -2.81
N TYR A 224 -9.93 -16.84 -4.00
CA TYR A 224 -9.23 -17.79 -4.87
C TYR A 224 -7.71 -17.65 -4.76
N GLY A 225 -7.10 -18.44 -3.86
CA GLY A 225 -5.67 -18.37 -3.56
C GLY A 225 -4.74 -18.51 -4.77
N ARG A 226 -5.08 -19.35 -5.76
CA ARG A 226 -4.29 -19.54 -6.99
C ARG A 226 -4.27 -18.30 -7.89
N PHE A 227 -5.30 -17.45 -7.81
CA PHE A 227 -5.42 -16.25 -8.64
C PHE A 227 -4.67 -15.04 -8.06
N ARG A 228 -4.22 -15.11 -6.79
CA ARG A 228 -3.58 -13.99 -6.07
C ARG A 228 -2.39 -13.38 -6.82
N HIS A 229 -1.47 -14.21 -7.29
CA HIS A 229 -0.28 -13.74 -8.00
C HIS A 229 -0.65 -13.07 -9.33
N MET A 230 -1.56 -13.68 -10.10
CA MET A 230 -2.06 -13.11 -11.35
C MET A 230 -2.77 -11.77 -11.10
N ALA A 231 -3.60 -11.68 -10.06
CA ALA A 231 -4.30 -10.46 -9.71
C ALA A 231 -3.35 -9.31 -9.32
N SER A 232 -2.30 -9.59 -8.53
CA SER A 232 -1.26 -8.59 -8.21
C SER A 232 -0.63 -8.07 -9.50
N CYS A 233 -0.15 -8.96 -10.38
CA CYS A 233 0.45 -8.58 -11.66
C CYS A 233 -0.48 -7.75 -12.54
N LEU A 234 -1.72 -8.21 -12.76
CA LEU A 234 -2.71 -7.50 -13.58
C LEU A 234 -3.07 -6.14 -12.99
N SER A 235 -3.16 -6.05 -11.65
CA SER A 235 -3.43 -4.79 -10.96
C SER A 235 -2.28 -3.80 -11.15
N THR A 236 -1.02 -4.24 -11.13
CA THR A 236 0.14 -3.38 -11.42
C THR A 236 0.10 -2.82 -12.84
N VAL A 237 -0.16 -3.67 -13.85
CA VAL A 237 -0.32 -3.21 -15.24
C VAL A 237 -1.41 -2.16 -15.33
N TRP A 238 -2.57 -2.47 -14.76
CA TRP A 238 -3.73 -1.61 -14.86
C TRP A 238 -3.56 -0.29 -14.12
N THR A 239 -2.96 -0.30 -12.93
CA THR A 239 -2.63 0.93 -12.20
C THR A 239 -1.64 1.80 -12.99
N CYS A 240 -0.65 1.21 -13.66
CA CYS A 240 0.22 1.96 -14.57
C CYS A 240 -0.56 2.60 -15.73
N ILE A 241 -1.49 1.87 -16.35
CA ILE A 241 -2.36 2.41 -17.40
C ILE A 241 -3.18 3.59 -16.87
N ILE A 242 -3.81 3.47 -15.69
CA ILE A 242 -4.58 4.56 -15.08
C ILE A 242 -3.71 5.79 -14.86
N ILE A 243 -2.50 5.63 -14.31
CA ILE A 243 -1.58 6.75 -14.06
C ILE A 243 -1.21 7.43 -15.37
N VAL A 244 -0.84 6.67 -16.41
CA VAL A 244 -0.50 7.22 -17.73
C VAL A 244 -1.68 7.96 -18.33
N CYS A 245 -2.88 7.37 -18.35
CA CYS A 245 -4.09 8.02 -18.85
C CYS A 245 -4.42 9.31 -18.09
N LYS A 246 -4.32 9.30 -16.75
CA LYS A 246 -4.55 10.49 -15.92
C LYS A 246 -3.55 11.61 -16.19
N MET A 247 -2.29 11.27 -16.49
CA MET A 247 -1.24 12.24 -16.82
C MET A 247 -1.37 12.79 -18.24
N LEU A 248 -1.65 11.94 -19.22
CA LEU A 248 -1.88 12.37 -20.60
C LEU A 248 -3.09 13.31 -20.71
N TYR A 249 -4.14 13.10 -19.93
CA TYR A 249 -5.32 13.96 -19.94
C TYR A 249 -5.09 15.36 -19.33
N GLN A 250 -3.98 15.57 -18.60
CA GLN A 250 -3.65 16.91 -18.09
C GLN A 250 -3.02 17.82 -19.17
N LEU A 251 -2.60 17.28 -20.32
CA LEU A 251 -1.98 18.08 -21.39
C LEU A 251 -2.94 19.15 -21.91
N GLU A 252 -2.41 20.31 -22.29
CA GLU A 252 -3.20 21.42 -22.84
C GLU A 252 -3.88 21.02 -24.16
N VAL A 253 -3.28 20.13 -24.96
CA VAL A 253 -3.84 19.57 -26.21
C VAL A 253 -5.26 19.03 -26.02
N VAL A 254 -5.54 18.43 -24.87
CA VAL A 254 -6.83 17.78 -24.62
C VAL A 254 -7.80 18.81 -24.07
N GLN A 255 -8.57 19.49 -24.92
CA GLN A 255 -9.57 20.47 -24.49
C GLN A 255 -10.91 19.79 -24.18
N PRO A 256 -11.38 19.77 -22.91
CA PRO A 256 -12.62 19.09 -22.57
C PRO A 256 -13.87 19.75 -23.19
N SER A 257 -13.79 21.04 -23.54
CA SER A 257 -14.86 21.80 -24.20
C SER A 257 -15.32 21.16 -25.52
N ASP A 258 -14.43 20.47 -26.22
CA ASP A 258 -14.72 19.86 -27.52
C ASP A 258 -15.63 18.62 -27.39
N TYR A 259 -15.70 18.03 -26.19
CA TYR A 259 -16.38 16.76 -25.92
C TYR A 259 -17.48 16.87 -24.85
N TYR A 260 -17.69 18.06 -24.28
CA TYR A 260 -18.73 18.24 -23.26
C TYR A 260 -20.13 18.06 -23.80
N SER A 261 -20.95 17.41 -22.99
CA SER A 261 -22.38 17.24 -23.25
C SER A 261 -23.16 18.17 -22.32
N ASN A 262 -23.90 19.10 -22.92
CA ASN A 262 -24.82 19.98 -22.20
C ASN A 262 -26.20 19.34 -22.17
N CYS A 263 -26.58 18.79 -21.01
CA CYS A 263 -27.90 18.21 -20.82
C CYS A 263 -28.94 19.30 -20.56
N THR A 264 -29.96 19.38 -21.41
CA THR A 264 -31.06 20.34 -21.24
C THR A 264 -31.98 19.92 -20.10
N GLN A 265 -32.44 20.89 -19.31
CA GLN A 265 -33.33 20.62 -18.19
C GLN A 265 -34.71 20.17 -18.68
N PRO A 266 -35.29 19.08 -18.15
CA PRO A 266 -36.62 18.64 -18.49
C PRO A 266 -37.69 19.57 -17.89
N LEU A 267 -38.89 19.59 -18.48
CA LEU A 267 -40.03 20.34 -17.92
C LEU A 267 -40.43 19.76 -16.56
N LEU A 268 -40.72 20.61 -15.57
CA LEU A 268 -41.13 20.21 -14.21
C LEU A 268 -42.34 19.26 -14.19
N ASN A 269 -43.26 19.38 -15.17
CA ASN A 269 -44.42 18.49 -15.29
C ASN A 269 -44.07 17.05 -15.70
N SER A 270 -42.81 16.78 -16.03
CA SER A 270 -42.30 15.47 -16.46
C SER A 270 -41.41 14.76 -15.44
N THR A 271 -41.05 15.44 -14.34
CA THR A 271 -40.17 14.90 -13.31
C THR A 271 -40.79 14.97 -11.92
N ASN A 272 -40.46 14.01 -11.06
CA ASN A 272 -40.91 13.98 -9.66
C ASN A 272 -40.01 14.81 -8.73
N LEU A 273 -39.08 15.62 -9.27
CA LEU A 273 -38.08 16.38 -8.53
C LEU A 273 -38.44 17.87 -8.50
N PRO A 274 -38.34 18.54 -7.34
CA PRO A 274 -38.49 19.99 -7.27
C PRO A 274 -37.33 20.69 -8.00
N ALA A 275 -37.58 21.89 -8.53
CA ALA A 275 -36.61 22.65 -9.35
C ALA A 275 -35.25 22.84 -8.66
N ALA A 276 -35.23 23.08 -7.35
CA ALA A 276 -34.01 23.26 -6.57
C ALA A 276 -33.15 21.99 -6.47
N GLU A 277 -33.78 20.80 -6.40
CA GLU A 277 -33.06 19.52 -6.39
C GLU A 277 -32.55 19.16 -7.78
N LEU A 278 -33.32 19.49 -8.82
CA LEU A 278 -32.95 19.27 -10.21
C LEU A 278 -31.64 20.01 -10.58
N HIS A 279 -31.51 21.28 -10.19
CA HIS A 279 -30.30 22.08 -10.42
C HIS A 279 -29.07 21.56 -9.65
N ASN A 280 -29.29 20.89 -8.51
CA ASN A 280 -28.21 20.28 -7.73
C ASN A 280 -27.80 18.89 -8.23
N SER A 281 -28.51 18.31 -9.19
CA SER A 281 -28.15 17.03 -9.79
C SER A 281 -26.90 17.14 -10.67
N THR A 282 -26.15 16.05 -10.78
CA THR A 282 -24.94 15.98 -11.60
C THR A 282 -25.20 16.20 -13.10
N LEU A 283 -26.39 15.89 -13.61
CA LEU A 283 -26.77 16.06 -15.02
C LEU A 283 -27.03 17.53 -15.39
N TYR A 284 -27.69 18.29 -14.52
CA TYR A 284 -28.26 19.59 -14.87
C TYR A 284 -27.54 20.79 -14.24
N ARG A 285 -26.52 20.55 -13.40
CA ARG A 285 -25.73 21.61 -12.76
C ARG A 285 -24.77 22.32 -13.72
N GLY A 286 -24.29 21.64 -14.75
CA GLY A 286 -23.28 22.18 -15.68
C GLY A 286 -22.92 21.18 -16.79
N PRO A 287 -21.96 21.54 -17.67
CA PRO A 287 -21.49 20.66 -18.74
C PRO A 287 -20.93 19.37 -18.17
N VAL A 288 -21.33 18.24 -18.76
CA VAL A 288 -20.88 16.91 -18.34
C VAL A 288 -19.67 16.49 -19.16
N ASP A 289 -18.56 16.22 -18.47
CA ASP A 289 -17.39 15.57 -19.04
C ASP A 289 -17.60 14.04 -19.12
N PRO A 290 -17.63 13.43 -20.32
CA PRO A 290 -17.70 11.97 -20.44
C PRO A 290 -16.51 11.27 -19.79
N ALA A 291 -15.32 11.88 -19.76
CA ALA A 291 -14.11 11.29 -19.17
C ALA A 291 -14.21 11.16 -17.64
N ASN A 292 -15.02 12.00 -17.00
CA ASN A 292 -15.21 11.94 -15.55
C ASN A 292 -15.85 10.61 -15.10
N TRP A 293 -16.74 10.02 -15.91
CA TRP A 293 -17.32 8.70 -15.62
C TRP A 293 -16.28 7.57 -15.66
N PHE A 294 -15.28 7.69 -16.55
CA PHE A 294 -14.12 6.80 -16.56
C PHE A 294 -13.14 7.07 -15.41
N GLY A 295 -13.29 8.18 -14.68
CA GLY A 295 -12.43 8.57 -13.57
C GLY A 295 -11.23 9.41 -13.99
N ILE A 296 -11.38 10.18 -15.07
CA ILE A 296 -10.36 11.09 -15.58
C ILE A 296 -10.91 12.52 -15.51
N ARG A 297 -10.20 13.41 -14.81
CA ARG A 297 -10.59 14.79 -14.55
C ARG A 297 -9.44 15.74 -14.88
N LYS A 298 -9.74 16.89 -15.49
CA LYS A 298 -8.76 17.95 -15.79
C LYS A 298 -8.74 19.02 -14.68
N GLY A 299 -7.60 19.67 -14.45
CA GLY A 299 -7.51 20.88 -13.61
C GLY A 299 -7.23 20.63 -12.12
N TYR A 300 -6.71 19.45 -11.77
CA TYR A 300 -6.21 19.17 -10.42
C TYR A 300 -4.67 19.28 -10.38
N PRO A 301 -4.05 19.64 -9.24
CA PRO A 301 -2.60 19.60 -9.12
C PRO A 301 -2.10 18.18 -9.44
N ASN A 302 -1.19 18.08 -10.43
CA ASN A 302 -0.80 16.82 -11.08
C ASN A 302 -0.45 15.71 -10.08
N LEU A 303 0.32 16.03 -9.03
CA LEU A 303 0.77 15.04 -8.04
C LEU A 303 -0.34 14.58 -7.10
N GLY A 304 -1.15 15.50 -6.56
CA GLY A 304 -2.23 15.16 -5.62
C GLY A 304 -3.31 14.30 -6.27
N TYR A 305 -3.55 14.50 -7.56
CA TYR A 305 -4.56 13.74 -8.32
C TYR A 305 -4.17 12.27 -8.57
N ILE A 306 -2.88 12.01 -8.82
CA ILE A 306 -2.36 10.65 -9.05
C ILE A 306 -1.87 9.96 -7.77
N GLN A 307 -1.77 10.69 -6.65
CA GLN A 307 -1.16 10.22 -5.41
C GLN A 307 -1.74 8.88 -4.93
N ASN A 308 -3.05 8.72 -4.96
CA ASN A 308 -3.72 7.49 -4.53
C ASN A 308 -3.31 6.29 -5.39
N HIS A 309 -3.31 6.43 -6.72
CA HIS A 309 -2.90 5.38 -7.64
C HIS A 309 -1.39 5.11 -7.58
N LEU A 310 -0.57 6.13 -7.32
CA LEU A 310 0.86 5.99 -7.11
C LEU A 310 1.18 5.22 -5.83
N LEU A 311 0.43 5.46 -4.75
CA LEU A 311 0.55 4.68 -3.51
C LEU A 311 0.09 3.23 -3.70
N VAL A 312 -0.95 2.98 -4.49
CA VAL A 312 -1.34 1.61 -4.89
C VAL A 312 -0.19 0.92 -5.62
N LEU A 313 0.41 1.58 -6.61
CA LEU A 313 1.56 1.05 -7.36
C LEU A 313 2.75 0.77 -6.43
N LEU A 314 3.05 1.68 -5.50
CA LEU A 314 4.13 1.52 -4.54
C LEU A 314 3.88 0.33 -3.60
N LEU A 315 2.64 0.15 -3.14
CA LEU A 315 2.26 -1.00 -2.30
C LEU A 315 2.34 -2.34 -3.06
N LEU A 316 1.98 -2.36 -4.35
CA LEU A 316 2.14 -3.55 -5.21
C LEU A 316 3.61 -3.92 -5.43
N VAL A 317 4.47 -2.91 -5.67
CA VAL A 317 5.92 -3.12 -5.76
C VAL A 317 6.49 -3.58 -4.43
N PHE A 318 6.00 -3.01 -3.33
CA PHE A 318 6.41 -3.38 -1.98
C PHE A 318 6.02 -4.83 -1.64
N GLU A 319 4.82 -5.27 -2.02
CA GLU A 319 4.38 -6.67 -1.89
C GLU A 319 5.35 -7.64 -2.57
N ALA A 320 5.70 -7.36 -3.82
CA ALA A 320 6.70 -8.14 -4.55
C ALA A 320 8.07 -8.11 -3.87
N ALA A 321 8.50 -6.94 -3.37
CA ALA A 321 9.77 -6.79 -2.67
C ALA A 321 9.82 -7.60 -1.36
N VAL A 322 8.71 -7.68 -0.61
CA VAL A 322 8.60 -8.48 0.62
C VAL A 322 8.76 -9.96 0.31
N TYR A 323 8.02 -10.49 -0.66
CA TYR A 323 8.14 -11.89 -1.05
C TYR A 323 9.55 -12.24 -1.53
N ARG A 324 10.15 -11.38 -2.37
CA ARG A 324 11.53 -11.58 -2.85
C ARG A 324 12.56 -11.50 -1.74
N ARG A 325 12.44 -10.54 -0.82
CA ARG A 325 13.36 -10.43 0.31
C ARG A 325 13.29 -11.66 1.21
N GLN A 326 12.10 -12.25 1.34
CA GLN A 326 11.90 -13.46 2.11
C GLN A 326 12.48 -14.70 1.43
N GLU A 327 12.29 -14.85 0.11
CA GLU A 327 12.95 -15.89 -0.69
C GLU A 327 14.47 -15.81 -0.55
N TYR A 328 15.04 -14.60 -0.69
CA TYR A 328 16.47 -14.36 -0.54
C TYR A 328 16.97 -14.71 0.87
N TYR A 329 16.24 -14.32 1.92
CA TYR A 329 16.60 -14.65 3.31
C TYR A 329 16.59 -16.16 3.57
N ARG A 330 15.57 -16.87 3.07
CA ARG A 330 15.50 -18.34 3.19
C ARG A 330 16.64 -19.02 2.46
N TRP A 331 16.95 -18.54 1.26
CA TRP A 331 18.04 -19.09 0.47
C TRP A 331 19.39 -18.90 1.17
N GLN A 332 19.69 -17.69 1.66
CA GLN A 332 20.93 -17.38 2.36
C GLN A 332 21.14 -18.21 3.64
N HIS A 333 20.06 -18.49 4.37
CA HIS A 333 20.11 -19.26 5.62
C HIS A 333 19.73 -20.74 5.42
N GLN A 334 19.56 -21.21 4.19
CA GLN A 334 19.12 -22.58 3.85
C GLN A 334 17.88 -23.05 4.61
N LEU A 335 16.93 -22.13 4.86
CA LEU A 335 15.71 -22.41 5.60
C LEU A 335 14.65 -23.00 4.68
N VAL A 336 14.04 -24.11 5.12
CA VAL A 336 12.88 -24.71 4.45
C VAL A 336 11.66 -23.80 4.66
N PRO A 337 10.78 -23.62 3.65
CA PRO A 337 9.53 -22.91 3.85
C PRO A 337 8.75 -23.54 5.01
N PRO A 338 8.37 -22.77 6.05
CA PRO A 338 7.69 -23.34 7.21
C PRO A 338 6.36 -23.94 6.76
N ALA A 339 6.09 -25.17 7.19
CA ALA A 339 4.88 -25.91 6.85
C ALA A 339 3.60 -25.22 7.36
N THR A 340 3.73 -24.36 8.39
CA THR A 340 2.66 -23.55 8.94
C THR A 340 2.92 -22.05 8.74
N GLU A 341 1.87 -21.31 8.39
CA GLU A 341 1.88 -19.85 8.28
C GLU A 341 1.89 -19.16 9.68
N ALA A 342 2.73 -19.64 10.61
CA ALA A 342 2.84 -19.10 11.96
C ALA A 342 3.91 -18.00 12.06
N ILE A 343 3.74 -17.07 13.00
CA ILE A 343 4.68 -15.98 13.30
C ILE A 343 5.76 -16.46 14.29
N PHE A 344 5.35 -17.20 15.34
CA PHE A 344 6.24 -17.80 16.34
C PHE A 344 6.23 -19.32 16.23
N GLU A 345 7.37 -19.95 16.00
CA GLU A 345 7.44 -21.43 15.93
C GLU A 345 7.20 -22.09 17.30
N GLU A 346 7.56 -21.40 18.39
CA GLU A 346 7.43 -21.89 19.76
C GLU A 346 5.98 -21.98 20.29
N GLY A 347 5.05 -21.24 19.67
CA GLY A 347 3.64 -21.14 20.09
C GLY A 347 2.82 -22.36 19.67
N THR A 348 3.18 -23.54 20.19
CA THR A 348 2.47 -24.80 19.93
C THR A 348 1.35 -25.03 20.95
N HIS A 349 0.34 -25.84 20.57
CA HIS A 349 -0.79 -26.16 21.46
C HIS A 349 -0.34 -26.84 22.76
N ALA A 350 0.74 -27.62 22.72
CA ALA A 350 1.27 -28.30 23.92
C ALA A 350 1.83 -27.35 24.98
N ARG A 351 2.27 -26.15 24.56
CA ARG A 351 2.83 -25.13 25.46
C ARG A 351 1.80 -24.07 25.89
N LEU A 352 0.56 -24.19 25.44
CA LEU A 352 -0.51 -23.21 25.70
C LEU A 352 -0.73 -22.98 27.20
N ASP A 353 -0.74 -24.05 27.99
CA ASP A 353 -1.07 -24.01 29.41
C ASP A 353 0.14 -23.75 30.32
N GLN A 354 1.34 -23.56 29.75
CA GLN A 354 2.58 -23.38 30.50
C GLN A 354 2.75 -21.96 31.07
N GLY A 355 2.02 -20.98 30.54
CA GLY A 355 2.07 -19.60 31.04
C GLY A 355 1.43 -18.58 30.10
N LEU A 356 1.37 -17.32 30.55
CA LEU A 356 0.72 -16.24 29.80
C LEU A 356 1.45 -15.91 28.48
N LEU A 357 2.78 -15.97 28.46
CA LEU A 357 3.58 -15.65 27.28
C LEU A 357 3.43 -16.70 26.16
N PRO A 358 3.61 -18.01 26.41
CA PRO A 358 3.29 -19.05 25.42
C PRO A 358 1.84 -18.99 24.94
N CYS A 359 0.90 -18.66 25.83
CA CYS A 359 -0.50 -18.49 25.49
C CYS A 359 -0.74 -17.32 24.52
N ALA A 360 -0.14 -16.15 24.78
CA ALA A 360 -0.20 -15.02 23.87
C ALA A 360 0.42 -15.33 22.50
N GLN A 361 1.57 -16.02 22.46
CA GLN A 361 2.21 -16.46 21.22
C GLN A 361 1.31 -17.42 20.41
N TYR A 362 0.66 -18.38 21.09
CA TYR A 362 -0.28 -19.29 20.46
C TYR A 362 -1.46 -18.55 19.82
N PHE A 363 -2.07 -17.61 20.55
CA PHE A 363 -3.17 -16.83 20.00
C PHE A 363 -2.72 -15.94 18.85
N LEU A 364 -1.57 -15.26 18.93
CA LEU A 364 -1.07 -14.46 17.79
C LEU A 364 -0.90 -15.28 16.51
N ASN A 365 -0.54 -16.55 16.61
CA ASN A 365 -0.45 -17.47 15.46
C ASN A 365 -1.82 -17.98 14.99
N TYR A 366 -2.67 -18.45 15.91
CA TYR A 366 -3.86 -19.25 15.58
C TYR A 366 -5.19 -18.59 15.95
N PHE A 367 -5.22 -17.29 16.24
CA PHE A 367 -6.44 -16.57 16.62
C PHE A 367 -7.55 -16.72 15.57
N TYR A 368 -7.26 -16.38 14.31
CA TYR A 368 -8.23 -16.52 13.24
C TYR A 368 -8.52 -17.98 12.87
N TYR A 369 -7.56 -18.88 13.11
CA TYR A 369 -7.79 -20.31 12.92
C TYR A 369 -8.83 -20.86 13.91
N LYS A 370 -8.80 -20.42 15.18
CA LYS A 370 -9.75 -20.86 16.21
C LYS A 370 -11.10 -20.13 16.15
N PHE A 371 -11.08 -18.81 15.95
CA PHE A 371 -12.26 -17.92 16.05
C PHE A 371 -12.74 -17.36 14.70
N GLY A 372 -12.30 -17.94 13.58
CA GLY A 372 -12.53 -17.37 12.24
C GLY A 372 -14.00 -17.26 11.86
N LEU A 373 -14.83 -18.26 12.19
CA LEU A 373 -16.27 -18.22 11.87
C LEU A 373 -16.99 -17.18 12.72
N GLU A 374 -16.64 -17.10 14.00
CA GLU A 374 -17.19 -16.17 14.97
C GLU A 374 -16.89 -14.72 14.55
N ILE A 375 -15.65 -14.44 14.12
CA ILE A 375 -15.26 -13.13 13.57
C ILE A 375 -16.01 -12.81 12.28
N CYS A 376 -16.16 -13.78 11.36
CA CYS A 376 -16.92 -13.58 10.13
C CYS A 376 -18.40 -13.25 10.38
N PHE A 377 -19.04 -13.91 11.36
CA PHE A 377 -20.40 -13.58 11.75
C PHE A 377 -20.50 -12.20 12.39
N LEU A 378 -19.58 -11.85 13.30
CA LEU A 378 -19.51 -10.51 13.87
C LEU A 378 -19.34 -9.43 12.80
N MET A 379 -18.47 -9.65 11.82
CA MET A 379 -18.28 -8.72 10.70
C MET A 379 -19.52 -8.62 9.81
N THR A 380 -20.23 -9.73 9.58
CA THR A 380 -21.49 -9.70 8.81
C THR A 380 -22.57 -8.93 9.54
N VAL A 381 -22.74 -9.17 10.85
CA VAL A 381 -23.66 -8.40 11.71
C VAL A 381 -23.26 -6.93 11.76
N ASN A 382 -21.96 -6.61 11.77
CA ASN A 382 -21.47 -5.25 11.72
C ASN A 382 -21.84 -4.54 10.40
N VAL A 383 -21.69 -5.22 9.25
CA VAL A 383 -22.15 -4.71 7.95
C VAL A 383 -23.66 -4.45 7.97
N ILE A 384 -24.43 -5.37 8.55
CA ILE A 384 -25.88 -5.22 8.71
C ILE A 384 -26.20 -3.98 9.57
N GLY A 385 -25.52 -3.87 10.71
CA GLY A 385 -25.65 -2.77 11.68
C GLY A 385 -25.37 -1.39 11.11
N GLN A 386 -24.35 -1.27 10.26
CA GLN A 386 -23.88 0.03 9.77
C GLN A 386 -24.59 0.53 8.53
N ARG A 387 -24.99 -0.37 7.62
CA ARG A 387 -25.50 0.04 6.30
C ARG A 387 -27.01 0.27 6.27
N MET A 388 -27.80 -0.45 7.07
CA MET A 388 -29.26 -0.26 7.25
C MET A 388 -30.02 0.05 5.93
N ASN A 389 -29.68 -0.66 4.84
CA ASN A 389 -30.24 -0.46 3.50
C ASN A 389 -30.82 -1.78 2.96
N PHE A 390 -31.58 -1.73 1.87
CA PHE A 390 -32.24 -2.91 1.30
C PHE A 390 -31.25 -4.03 0.93
N MET A 391 -30.08 -3.66 0.41
CA MET A 391 -29.03 -4.59 -0.01
C MET A 391 -28.49 -5.44 1.16
N VAL A 392 -28.58 -4.94 2.39
CA VAL A 392 -28.19 -5.67 3.60
C VAL A 392 -29.12 -6.85 3.90
N ILE A 393 -30.38 -6.82 3.46
CA ILE A 393 -31.34 -7.91 3.69
C ILE A 393 -30.80 -9.22 3.09
N LEU A 394 -30.14 -9.14 1.92
CA LEU A 394 -29.49 -10.30 1.29
C LEU A 394 -28.37 -10.89 2.16
N HIS A 395 -27.56 -10.04 2.82
CA HIS A 395 -26.57 -10.51 3.80
C HIS A 395 -27.24 -11.19 5.00
N GLY A 396 -28.36 -10.64 5.49
CA GLY A 396 -29.16 -11.23 6.57
C GLY A 396 -29.73 -12.60 6.20
N CYS A 397 -30.31 -12.74 5.00
CA CYS A 397 -30.83 -14.02 4.50
C CYS A 397 -29.72 -15.09 4.43
N TRP A 398 -28.56 -14.74 3.86
CA TRP A 398 -27.41 -15.65 3.82
C TRP A 398 -26.91 -16.02 5.22
N LEU A 399 -26.84 -15.05 6.14
CA LEU A 399 -26.45 -15.29 7.52
C LEU A 399 -27.39 -16.32 8.19
N VAL A 400 -28.71 -16.19 8.02
CA VAL A 400 -29.69 -17.16 8.53
C VAL A 400 -29.48 -18.54 7.90
N VAL A 401 -29.30 -18.62 6.58
CA VAL A 401 -29.02 -19.89 5.88
C VAL A 401 -27.75 -20.56 6.41
N ILE A 402 -26.71 -19.80 6.73
CA ILE A 402 -25.47 -20.36 7.31
C ILE A 402 -25.69 -20.79 8.76
N LEU A 403 -26.37 -19.97 9.58
CA LEU A 403 -26.59 -20.25 11.01
C LEU A 403 -27.56 -21.43 11.27
N THR A 404 -28.52 -21.67 10.37
CA THR A 404 -29.39 -22.86 10.46
C THR A 404 -28.59 -24.16 10.35
N ARG A 405 -27.41 -24.13 9.73
CA ARG A 405 -26.48 -25.27 9.65
C ARG A 405 -25.59 -25.31 10.89
N ARG A 406 -26.07 -25.94 11.97
CA ARG A 406 -25.34 -26.03 13.26
C ARG A 406 -23.99 -26.77 13.22
N ARG A 407 -23.76 -27.65 12.23
CA ARG A 407 -22.50 -28.43 12.13
C ARG A 407 -21.47 -27.69 11.26
N ARG A 408 -20.25 -27.52 11.76
CA ARG A 408 -19.12 -26.90 11.02
C ARG A 408 -18.87 -27.56 9.66
N ALA A 409 -18.98 -28.89 9.55
CA ALA A 409 -18.85 -29.61 8.29
C ALA A 409 -19.94 -29.27 7.25
N ALA A 410 -21.16 -28.92 7.69
CA ALA A 410 -22.22 -28.48 6.80
C ALA A 410 -21.96 -27.04 6.32
N VAL A 411 -21.49 -26.16 7.21
CA VAL A 411 -21.08 -24.79 6.87
C VAL A 411 -19.93 -24.80 5.85
N ALA A 412 -18.91 -25.65 6.05
CA ALA A 412 -17.76 -25.75 5.17
C ALA A 412 -18.12 -26.08 3.71
N ARG A 413 -19.16 -26.92 3.49
CA ARG A 413 -19.64 -27.24 2.13
C ARG A 413 -20.34 -26.06 1.44
N LEU A 414 -20.96 -25.17 2.21
CA LEU A 414 -21.65 -23.99 1.70
C LEU A 414 -20.74 -22.77 1.56
N TRP A 415 -19.64 -22.73 2.32
CA TRP A 415 -18.76 -21.58 2.45
C TRP A 415 -18.21 -21.05 1.11
N PRO A 416 -17.71 -21.88 0.18
CA PRO A 416 -17.23 -21.37 -1.11
C PRO A 416 -18.32 -20.68 -1.93
N LYS A 417 -19.56 -21.16 -1.85
CA LYS A 417 -20.71 -20.54 -2.53
C LYS A 417 -21.04 -19.19 -1.92
N TYR A 418 -20.96 -19.07 -0.59
CA TYR A 418 -21.13 -17.80 0.10
C TYR A 418 -20.02 -16.80 -0.25
N CYS A 419 -18.76 -17.23 -0.30
CA CYS A 419 -17.65 -16.37 -0.73
C CYS A 419 -17.83 -15.87 -2.17
N LEU A 420 -18.26 -16.74 -3.09
CA LEU A 420 -18.59 -16.35 -4.46
C LEU A 420 -19.73 -15.34 -4.50
N PHE A 421 -20.80 -15.57 -3.74
CA PHE A 421 -21.89 -14.61 -3.59
C PHE A 421 -21.38 -13.26 -3.10
N LEU A 422 -20.54 -13.23 -2.05
CA LEU A 422 -19.98 -11.97 -1.53
C LEU A 422 -19.14 -11.22 -2.57
N ALA A 423 -18.32 -11.93 -3.34
CA ALA A 423 -17.51 -11.33 -4.39
C ALA A 423 -18.40 -10.72 -5.50
N LEU A 424 -19.36 -11.49 -6.02
CA LEU A 424 -20.29 -10.99 -7.04
C LEU A 424 -21.17 -9.85 -6.52
N PHE A 425 -21.61 -9.93 -5.26
CA PHE A 425 -22.45 -8.93 -4.65
C PHE A 425 -21.70 -7.61 -4.42
N LEU A 426 -20.41 -7.67 -4.03
CA LEU A 426 -19.56 -6.49 -3.95
C LEU A 426 -19.40 -5.81 -5.32
N LEU A 427 -19.21 -6.59 -6.39
CA LEU A 427 -19.11 -6.06 -7.75
C LEU A 427 -20.42 -5.42 -8.20
N TYR A 428 -21.55 -6.06 -7.94
CA TYR A 428 -22.86 -5.50 -8.22
C TYR A 428 -23.07 -4.17 -7.47
N GLN A 429 -22.73 -4.11 -6.17
CA GLN A 429 -22.83 -2.87 -5.40
C GLN A 429 -21.93 -1.75 -5.94
N TYR A 430 -20.71 -2.09 -6.38
CA TYR A 430 -19.82 -1.11 -7.01
C TYR A 430 -20.40 -0.58 -8.33
N LEU A 431 -20.96 -1.45 -9.17
CA LEU A 431 -21.62 -1.06 -10.42
C LEU A 431 -22.82 -0.13 -10.17
N LEU A 432 -23.59 -0.35 -9.10
CA LEU A 432 -24.64 0.58 -8.69
C LEU A 432 -24.07 1.95 -8.26
N CYS A 433 -22.88 2.00 -7.67
CA CYS A 433 -22.22 3.28 -7.39
C CYS A 433 -21.72 3.99 -8.65
N VAL A 434 -21.27 3.26 -9.67
CA VAL A 434 -20.83 3.82 -10.95
C VAL A 434 -22.01 4.39 -11.75
N GLY A 435 -23.14 3.67 -11.77
CA GLY A 435 -24.33 4.08 -12.50
C GLY A 435 -24.14 4.16 -14.03
N ILE A 436 -25.13 4.72 -14.72
CA ILE A 436 -25.08 4.95 -16.17
C ILE A 436 -24.25 6.19 -16.51
N PRO A 437 -23.62 6.26 -17.70
CA PRO A 437 -22.84 7.41 -18.12
C PRO A 437 -23.68 8.70 -18.15
N PRO A 438 -23.29 9.75 -17.41
CA PRO A 438 -24.06 11.01 -17.37
C PRO A 438 -24.06 11.74 -18.72
N ALA A 439 -23.06 11.50 -19.58
CA ALA A 439 -22.97 12.08 -20.91
C ALA A 439 -24.12 11.66 -21.86
N LEU A 440 -24.88 10.62 -21.52
CA LEU A 440 -26.05 10.20 -22.29
C LEU A 440 -27.27 11.11 -22.07
N CYS A 441 -27.24 12.03 -21.09
CA CYS A 441 -28.33 12.92 -20.74
C CYS A 441 -29.69 12.22 -20.52
N LYS A 442 -29.66 10.96 -20.06
CA LYS A 442 -30.86 10.19 -19.69
C LYS A 442 -30.90 10.03 -18.19
N ASP A 443 -32.01 10.45 -17.59
CA ASP A 443 -32.25 10.26 -16.15
C ASP A 443 -32.86 8.87 -15.86
N TYR A 444 -32.76 8.45 -14.61
CA TYR A 444 -33.19 7.13 -14.20
C TYR A 444 -34.72 6.99 -14.13
N PRO A 445 -35.28 5.81 -14.49
CA PRO A 445 -36.73 5.54 -14.52
C PRO A 445 -37.52 5.98 -13.29
N TRP A 446 -36.94 5.87 -12.09
CA TRP A 446 -37.60 6.23 -10.84
C TRP A 446 -37.82 7.73 -10.62
N ARG A 447 -37.18 8.61 -11.41
CA ARG A 447 -37.35 10.07 -11.31
C ARG A 447 -38.34 10.67 -12.31
N TRP A 448 -38.58 10.01 -13.45
CA TRP A 448 -39.51 10.47 -14.50
C TRP A 448 -40.76 9.60 -14.67
N SER A 449 -40.80 8.40 -14.07
CA SER A 449 -42.01 7.57 -14.09
C SER A 449 -43.11 8.18 -13.21
N ARG A 450 -44.29 8.39 -13.80
CA ARG A 450 -45.50 8.89 -13.10
C ARG A 450 -46.22 7.83 -12.27
N SER A 451 -45.99 6.54 -12.54
CA SER A 451 -46.75 5.46 -11.92
C SER A 451 -46.34 5.16 -10.48
N ILE A 452 -45.09 5.48 -10.10
CA ILE A 452 -44.56 5.24 -8.75
C ILE A 452 -43.60 6.38 -8.36
N PRO A 453 -44.08 7.46 -7.71
CA PRO A 453 -43.19 8.51 -7.22
C PRO A 453 -42.34 7.96 -6.06
N LEU A 454 -41.07 7.70 -6.33
CA LEU A 454 -40.12 7.25 -5.31
C LEU A 454 -39.47 8.46 -4.64
N ASN A 455 -39.70 8.61 -3.33
CA ASN A 455 -39.06 9.64 -2.54
C ASN A 455 -37.53 9.44 -2.48
N SER A 456 -36.77 10.53 -2.40
CA SER A 456 -35.30 10.52 -2.31
C SER A 456 -34.76 9.66 -1.15
N ALA A 457 -35.48 9.62 -0.02
CA ALA A 457 -35.14 8.76 1.12
C ALA A 457 -35.29 7.25 0.81
N LEU A 458 -36.33 6.88 0.06
CA LEU A 458 -36.59 5.49 -0.33
C LEU A 458 -35.57 5.01 -1.36
N ILE A 459 -35.20 5.85 -2.33
CA ILE A 459 -34.13 5.59 -3.31
C ILE A 459 -32.81 5.32 -2.60
N LYS A 460 -32.46 6.17 -1.63
CA LYS A 460 -31.27 6.01 -0.79
C LYS A 460 -31.30 4.72 0.03
N TRP A 461 -32.45 4.36 0.62
CA TRP A 461 -32.61 3.12 1.39
C TRP A 461 -32.54 1.88 0.51
N MET A 462 -33.10 1.92 -0.71
CA MET A 462 -33.00 0.85 -1.70
C MET A 462 -31.59 0.68 -2.30
N TYR A 463 -30.71 1.67 -2.11
CA TYR A 463 -29.36 1.73 -2.70
C TYR A 463 -29.38 1.75 -4.24
N LEU A 464 -30.35 2.47 -4.80
CA LEU A 464 -30.44 2.68 -6.24
C LEU A 464 -29.44 3.76 -6.70
N PRO A 465 -28.91 3.65 -7.92
CA PRO A 465 -28.12 4.73 -8.50
C PRO A 465 -28.99 5.98 -8.67
N ASP A 466 -28.44 7.18 -8.51
CA ASP A 466 -29.19 8.41 -8.72
C ASP A 466 -28.22 9.56 -8.95
N PHE A 467 -28.57 10.48 -9.84
CA PHE A 467 -27.72 11.63 -10.17
C PHE A 467 -27.83 12.77 -9.15
N TYR A 468 -28.88 12.78 -8.34
CA TYR A 468 -29.08 13.71 -7.22
C TYR A 468 -28.59 13.10 -5.90
N MET A 469 -29.14 11.95 -5.49
CA MET A 469 -28.75 11.23 -4.26
C MET A 469 -27.87 10.00 -4.58
N ALA A 470 -26.65 10.25 -5.05
CA ALA A 470 -25.72 9.17 -5.37
C ALA A 470 -25.48 8.23 -4.16
N PRO A 471 -25.47 6.90 -4.37
CA PRO A 471 -25.27 5.95 -3.29
C PRO A 471 -23.87 6.10 -2.71
N ASN A 472 -23.77 6.14 -1.38
CA ASN A 472 -22.50 6.35 -0.71
C ASN A 472 -21.60 5.11 -0.85
N SER A 473 -20.53 5.23 -1.63
CA SER A 473 -19.55 4.17 -1.89
C SER A 473 -18.65 3.90 -0.69
N ILE A 474 -18.33 4.90 0.14
CA ILE A 474 -17.42 4.73 1.30
C ILE A 474 -18.03 3.78 2.33
N ASN A 475 -19.37 3.74 2.42
CA ASN A 475 -20.08 2.77 3.25
C ASN A 475 -19.82 1.31 2.84
N LEU A 476 -19.23 1.06 1.65
CA LEU A 476 -18.85 -0.27 1.22
C LEU A 476 -17.70 -0.86 2.06
N ILE A 477 -16.75 -0.03 2.51
CA ILE A 477 -15.64 -0.47 3.36
C ILE A 477 -15.90 -0.23 4.85
N LYS A 478 -16.74 0.74 5.23
CA LYS A 478 -16.84 1.19 6.63
C LYS A 478 -16.94 0.01 7.61
N VAL A 479 -15.84 -0.15 8.36
CA VAL A 479 -15.77 -0.87 9.62
C VAL A 479 -15.71 0.21 10.70
N GLY A 480 -16.87 0.70 11.12
CA GLY A 480 -16.99 1.44 12.38
C GLY A 480 -16.91 2.95 12.23
N ARG A 481 -18.02 3.57 11.82
CA ARG A 481 -18.47 4.82 12.43
C ARG A 481 -19.99 4.79 12.44
N ARG A 482 -20.60 4.82 13.62
CA ARG A 482 -22.04 5.08 13.75
C ARG A 482 -22.34 6.35 12.95
N PRO A 483 -23.38 6.37 12.09
CA PRO A 483 -23.91 7.65 11.66
C PRO A 483 -24.44 8.33 12.92
N VAL A 484 -23.78 9.42 13.33
CA VAL A 484 -24.40 10.35 14.27
C VAL A 484 -25.62 10.88 13.51
N LEU A 485 -26.80 10.42 13.93
CA LEU A 485 -28.07 11.05 13.58
C LEU A 485 -27.97 12.50 14.06
N ARG A 486 -27.58 13.40 13.17
CA ARG A 486 -27.76 14.83 13.39
C ARG A 486 -29.24 15.09 13.14
N ILE A 487 -30.05 14.88 14.18
CA ILE A 487 -31.43 15.36 14.22
C ILE A 487 -31.34 16.87 14.07
N HIS A 488 -31.98 17.42 13.04
CA HIS A 488 -32.16 18.86 12.91
C HIS A 488 -33.01 19.33 14.10
N GLY A 489 -32.36 19.88 15.11
CA GLY A 489 -32.99 20.73 16.12
C GLY A 489 -33.10 22.15 15.59
N GLU A 490 -34.26 22.75 15.80
CA GLU A 490 -34.70 24.07 15.36
C GLU A 490 -33.65 25.18 15.60
N GLN A 491 -33.53 26.06 14.61
CA GLN A 491 -32.93 27.38 14.79
C GLN A 491 -33.96 28.30 15.46
N THR A 492 -33.65 28.76 16.67
CA THR A 492 -34.18 30.01 17.23
C THR A 492 -33.02 31.00 17.39
N PRO A 493 -33.14 32.26 16.94
CA PRO A 493 -32.05 33.23 17.02
C PRO A 493 -32.02 33.91 18.39
N GLY A 494 -30.95 33.65 19.16
CA GLY A 494 -30.66 34.36 20.42
C GLY A 494 -29.62 35.46 20.19
N TYR A 495 -30.08 36.70 20.26
CA TYR A 495 -29.31 37.92 20.44
C TYR A 495 -28.20 37.77 21.49
N TRP A 496 -26.98 38.26 21.22
CA TRP A 496 -26.13 38.98 22.18
C TRP A 496 -25.01 39.73 21.42
N ALA A 497 -25.09 41.06 21.42
CA ALA A 497 -24.05 41.98 20.98
C ALA A 497 -23.01 42.23 22.10
N PRO A 498 -21.75 42.52 21.79
CA PRO A 498 -20.74 42.89 22.80
C PRO A 498 -20.78 44.40 23.14
N PRO A 499 -20.49 44.82 24.38
CA PRO A 499 -20.45 46.23 24.75
C PRO A 499 -19.10 46.90 24.43
N CYS A 500 -19.14 48.13 23.90
CA CYS A 500 -18.00 49.02 23.74
C CYS A 500 -17.52 49.61 25.09
N PRO A 501 -16.22 49.89 25.26
CA PRO A 501 -15.72 50.66 26.39
C PRO A 501 -15.71 52.17 26.08
N LEU A 502 -16.13 52.96 27.07
CA LEU A 502 -16.19 54.42 27.09
C LEU A 502 -14.81 55.06 27.34
N HIS A 503 -14.61 56.20 26.68
CA HIS A 503 -13.55 57.19 26.86
C HIS A 503 -13.44 57.73 28.29
N THR A 504 -12.21 57.95 28.76
CA THR A 504 -11.87 59.03 29.71
C THR A 504 -10.54 59.68 29.30
N GLY A 505 -10.63 60.89 28.73
CA GLY A 505 -9.55 61.89 28.79
C GLY A 505 -9.58 62.61 30.14
N PRO A 506 -8.64 63.51 30.45
CA PRO A 506 -8.31 64.67 29.60
C PRO A 506 -6.94 64.64 28.92
#